data_AF-A0AAV6Z434-F1
#
_entry.id   AF-A0AAV6Z434-F1
#
_cell.length_a   1.000
_cell.length_b   1.000
_cell.length_c   1.000
_cell.angle_alpha   90.00
_cell.angle_beta   90.00
_cell.angle_gamma   90.00
#
_symmetry.space_group_name_H-M   'P 1'
#
loop_
_entity.id
_entity.type
_entity.pdbx_description
1 polymer ?
#
loop_
_entity_poly.entity_id
_entity_poly.type
_entity_poly.pdbx_seq_one_letter_code
_entity_poly.pdbx_strand_id
1 'polypeptide(L)'
;LMAALATIGPPNPRADPECCSILHGLVAAVESLCKITDYQHESRTTLMENAERVANRGRIICLTNAKRYSPLSSVLTSEVHSVRAGRHLATKLNHLVQLHFDLASTTITNIPMKEEQHANTSANYDVELLHHKEAHLDFIKSGDGHVGNSREPTLKETVTLKWCTPRTNSVELHYCTGAFRISPVDVNSRPSSCLTNFLLNGRSVLLEQPRKSGSKVISHMLSSHGGEIFLHVLSSSRSILEDPPSISEGCGGRVTDYRITDFGEFMRENRLMPFLETRYKLDGTEEIPLERAKCQLERHTRYWPMIISQTTIFNMQAVVPLASVIVKESLTEDDVLNCQKTIYNLVDMERKNDPLPISTAGTRGKGPKRDEQYRIMWNELETLVRAHINSSDKHQRVMECLQACRSKPPEEEERKKRGRKREDKEEKSDKAGKDYDHDKKWSESERMKSSIDRDKEELMEAEVIKDSPDSPEPPNKKPHIAVEDVAPAEKSKGPMSLLSLWSNRINTANSRKHQEFIGRLNSTNNKAELYQHLKEENG
;
A
#
# COMPACT_ATOMS: atom_id res chain seq x y z
N LEU A 1 -2.69 -38.46 2.23
CA LEU A 1 -2.09 -39.22 3.36
C LEU A 1 -3.02 -40.30 3.92
N MET A 2 -4.20 -39.96 4.47
CA MET A 2 -5.10 -40.94 5.10
C MET A 2 -5.50 -42.11 4.17
N ALA A 3 -5.78 -41.84 2.90
CA ALA A 3 -6.07 -42.90 1.91
C ALA A 3 -4.88 -43.85 1.66
N ALA A 4 -3.65 -43.33 1.66
CA ALA A 4 -2.45 -44.14 1.48
C ALA A 4 -2.22 -45.05 2.70
N LEU A 5 -2.39 -44.51 3.92
CA LEU A 5 -2.33 -45.31 5.16
C LEU A 5 -3.41 -46.41 5.19
N ALA A 6 -4.63 -46.09 4.73
CA ALA A 6 -5.71 -47.07 4.65
C ALA A 6 -5.43 -48.20 3.64
N THR A 7 -4.70 -47.91 2.56
CA THR A 7 -4.30 -48.91 1.56
C THR A 7 -3.28 -49.91 2.11
N ILE A 8 -2.37 -49.44 2.99
CA ILE A 8 -1.38 -50.32 3.65
C ILE A 8 -2.06 -51.20 4.72
N GLY A 9 -3.02 -50.63 5.46
CA GLY A 9 -3.76 -51.35 6.49
C GLY A 9 -2.97 -51.58 7.79
N PRO A 10 -3.57 -52.25 8.78
CA PRO A 10 -2.93 -52.52 10.07
C PRO A 10 -1.83 -53.59 9.95
N PRO A 11 -0.82 -53.59 10.85
CA PRO A 11 0.20 -54.63 10.87
C PRO A 11 -0.43 -56.01 11.17
N ASN A 12 -0.06 -57.02 10.39
CA ASN A 12 -0.56 -58.39 10.56
C ASN A 12 0.21 -59.11 11.70
N PRO A 13 -0.43 -59.50 12.81
CA PRO A 13 0.24 -60.18 13.93
C PRO A 13 0.82 -61.56 13.59
N ARG A 14 0.40 -62.15 12.46
CA ARG A 14 0.84 -63.48 11.99
C ARG A 14 1.87 -63.39 10.86
N ALA A 15 2.26 -62.17 10.44
CA ALA A 15 3.27 -62.00 9.41
C ALA A 15 4.66 -62.39 9.94
N ASP A 16 5.51 -62.86 9.02
CA ASP A 16 6.89 -63.22 9.33
C ASP A 16 7.68 -61.98 9.80
N PRO A 17 8.16 -61.97 11.06
CA PRO A 17 8.92 -60.86 11.60
C PRO A 17 10.32 -60.73 10.99
N GLU A 18 10.87 -61.76 10.33
CA GLU A 18 12.25 -61.72 9.80
C GLU A 18 12.41 -60.72 8.65
N CYS A 19 11.34 -60.45 7.89
CA CYS A 19 11.34 -59.45 6.81
C CYS A 19 10.95 -58.03 7.29
N CYS A 20 10.60 -57.85 8.57
CA CYS A 20 10.03 -56.61 9.08
C CYS A 20 11.06 -55.79 9.88
N SER A 21 11.69 -54.82 9.23
CA SER A 21 12.66 -53.91 9.88
C SER A 21 12.35 -52.44 9.63
N ILE A 22 12.49 -51.62 10.67
CA ILE A 22 12.38 -50.15 10.59
C ILE A 22 13.49 -49.52 9.72
N LEU A 23 14.59 -50.24 9.51
CA LEU A 23 15.73 -49.77 8.73
C LEU A 23 15.34 -49.44 7.28
N HIS A 24 14.40 -50.18 6.68
CA HIS A 24 13.92 -49.88 5.33
C HIS A 24 13.34 -48.46 5.23
N GLY A 25 12.53 -48.05 6.21
CA GLY A 25 11.95 -46.71 6.27
C GLY A 25 12.99 -45.62 6.56
N LEU A 26 13.99 -45.92 7.41
CA LEU A 26 15.06 -44.98 7.71
C LEU A 26 15.97 -44.73 6.50
N VAL A 27 16.33 -45.77 5.74
CA VAL A 27 17.08 -45.63 4.49
C VAL A 27 16.31 -44.79 3.48
N ALA A 28 15.02 -45.11 3.26
CA ALA A 28 14.16 -44.34 2.36
C ALA A 28 13.97 -42.87 2.79
N ALA A 29 13.94 -42.60 4.10
CA ALA A 29 13.86 -41.24 4.63
C ALA A 29 15.13 -40.43 4.35
N VAL A 30 16.32 -41.03 4.52
CA VAL A 30 17.60 -40.40 4.18
C VAL A 30 17.68 -40.11 2.68
N GLU A 31 17.33 -41.09 1.84
CA GLU A 31 17.28 -40.89 0.38
C GLU A 31 16.30 -39.78 -0.02
N SER A 32 15.15 -39.69 0.65
CA SER A 32 14.15 -38.66 0.39
C SER A 32 14.62 -37.27 0.83
N LEU A 33 15.40 -37.15 1.91
CA LEU A 33 16.02 -35.87 2.30
C LEU A 33 17.09 -35.40 1.32
N CYS A 34 17.69 -36.30 0.54
CA CYS A 34 18.60 -35.93 -0.54
C CYS A 34 17.89 -35.41 -1.80
N LYS A 35 16.56 -35.59 -1.90
CA LYS A 35 15.77 -35.06 -3.02
C LYS A 35 15.52 -33.57 -2.82
N ILE A 36 15.60 -32.82 -3.91
CA ILE A 36 15.35 -31.38 -3.93
C ILE A 36 13.86 -31.08 -3.81
N THR A 37 13.49 -30.12 -2.98
CA THR A 37 12.12 -29.59 -2.94
C THR A 37 11.91 -28.51 -4.01
N ASP A 38 10.66 -28.23 -4.37
CA ASP A 38 10.34 -27.19 -5.35
C ASP A 38 10.89 -25.82 -4.94
N TYR A 39 10.79 -25.46 -3.65
CA TYR A 39 11.37 -24.23 -3.11
C TYR A 39 12.90 -24.18 -3.21
N GLN A 40 13.58 -25.30 -2.93
CA GLN A 40 15.03 -25.38 -3.10
C GLN A 40 15.44 -25.29 -4.57
N HIS A 41 14.63 -25.85 -5.48
CA HIS A 41 14.86 -25.76 -6.92
C HIS A 41 14.69 -24.32 -7.43
N GLU A 42 13.62 -23.63 -7.03
CA GLU A 42 13.39 -22.21 -7.31
C GLU A 42 14.49 -21.32 -6.74
N SER A 43 14.89 -21.56 -5.48
CA SER A 43 15.99 -20.82 -4.85
C SER A 43 17.31 -21.03 -5.60
N ARG A 44 17.61 -22.26 -6.03
CA ARG A 44 18.83 -22.57 -6.81
C ARG A 44 18.83 -21.91 -8.18
N THR A 45 17.71 -21.92 -8.88
CA THR A 45 17.60 -21.38 -10.26
C THR A 45 17.64 -19.86 -10.26
N THR A 46 16.99 -19.20 -9.28
CA THR A 46 17.02 -17.74 -9.12
C THR A 46 18.43 -17.21 -8.78
N LEU A 47 19.25 -18.00 -8.09
CA LEU A 47 20.57 -17.57 -7.62
C LEU A 47 21.69 -17.61 -8.67
N MET A 48 21.43 -18.13 -9.89
CA MET A 48 22.27 -18.27 -11.12
C MET A 48 23.77 -18.65 -10.94
N GLU A 49 24.51 -18.02 -10.03
CA GLU A 49 25.93 -18.24 -9.68
C GLU A 49 26.18 -18.56 -8.17
N ASN A 50 25.21 -18.34 -7.27
CA ASN A 50 25.34 -18.59 -5.81
C ASN A 50 24.65 -19.89 -5.33
N ALA A 51 24.36 -20.83 -6.24
CA ALA A 51 23.58 -22.03 -5.95
C ALA A 51 24.18 -22.94 -4.86
N GLU A 52 25.48 -22.84 -4.59
CA GLU A 52 26.19 -23.57 -3.52
C GLU A 52 25.72 -23.19 -2.09
N ARG A 53 24.93 -22.12 -1.94
CA ARG A 53 24.46 -21.64 -0.62
C ARG A 53 23.11 -22.18 -0.17
N VAL A 54 22.42 -23.00 -0.98
CA VAL A 54 21.09 -23.52 -0.58
C VAL A 54 21.26 -24.68 0.40
N ALA A 55 21.05 -24.40 1.69
CA ALA A 55 21.16 -25.39 2.74
C ALA A 55 20.11 -26.51 2.58
N ASN A 56 20.56 -27.76 2.63
CA ASN A 56 19.69 -28.92 2.70
C ASN A 56 19.73 -29.51 4.12
N ARG A 57 18.69 -29.24 4.90
CA ARG A 57 18.54 -29.76 6.26
C ARG A 57 17.17 -30.42 6.39
N GLY A 58 17.12 -31.50 7.15
CA GLY A 58 15.90 -32.26 7.37
C GLY A 58 15.86 -32.86 8.77
N ARG A 59 14.66 -33.30 9.18
CA ARG A 59 14.43 -33.99 10.44
C ARG A 59 13.64 -35.25 10.17
N ILE A 60 14.15 -36.38 10.66
CA ILE A 60 13.47 -37.68 10.58
C ILE A 60 12.81 -37.96 11.93
N ILE A 61 11.49 -38.10 11.95
CA ILE A 61 10.74 -38.52 13.15
C ILE A 61 10.36 -39.98 12.97
N CYS A 62 11.01 -40.86 13.74
CA CYS A 62 10.77 -42.30 13.69
C CYS A 62 10.01 -42.77 14.93
N LEU A 63 8.85 -43.41 14.72
CA LEU A 63 8.05 -44.03 15.78
C LEU A 63 8.14 -45.55 15.65
N THR A 64 8.76 -46.22 16.63
CA THR A 64 8.94 -47.67 16.63
C THR A 64 9.01 -48.24 18.04
N ASN A 65 8.87 -49.55 18.18
CA ASN A 65 9.16 -50.27 19.41
C ASN A 65 10.58 -50.86 19.31
N ALA A 66 11.53 -50.25 20.02
CA ALA A 66 12.95 -50.63 19.95
C ALA A 66 13.38 -51.47 21.16
N LYS A 67 14.25 -52.47 20.93
CA LYS A 67 14.81 -53.34 21.99
C LYS A 67 16.07 -52.75 22.65
N ARG A 68 16.94 -52.07 21.89
CA ARG A 68 18.15 -51.36 22.36
C ARG A 68 18.48 -50.19 21.44
N TYR A 69 19.13 -49.15 21.97
CA TYR A 69 19.59 -47.99 21.22
C TYR A 69 21.11 -47.84 21.36
N SER A 70 21.79 -47.52 20.26
CA SER A 70 23.20 -47.12 20.22
C SER A 70 23.32 -45.77 19.51
N PRO A 71 24.11 -44.81 20.03
CA PRO A 71 24.29 -43.51 19.39
C PRO A 71 24.97 -43.65 18.03
N LEU A 72 24.61 -42.78 17.08
CA LEU A 72 25.05 -42.81 15.69
C LEU A 72 25.72 -41.50 15.28
N SER A 73 26.99 -41.59 14.86
CA SER A 73 27.79 -40.65 14.04
C SER A 73 27.94 -39.18 14.51
N SER A 74 28.94 -38.49 13.97
CA SER A 74 29.25 -37.07 14.23
C SER A 74 28.46 -36.07 13.38
N VAL A 75 27.78 -36.53 12.31
CA VAL A 75 26.97 -35.69 11.40
C VAL A 75 25.49 -35.67 11.79
N LEU A 76 25.04 -36.67 12.56
CA LEU A 76 23.64 -36.86 12.95
C LEU A 76 23.45 -36.52 14.43
N THR A 77 22.64 -35.51 14.72
CA THR A 77 22.11 -35.33 16.08
C THR A 77 20.92 -36.25 16.27
N SER A 78 21.00 -37.17 17.22
CA SER A 78 19.93 -38.13 17.51
C SER A 78 19.41 -37.96 18.92
N GLU A 79 18.07 -37.94 19.05
CA GLU A 79 17.34 -37.80 20.30
C GLU A 79 16.32 -38.94 20.42
N VAL A 80 16.27 -39.60 21.58
CA VAL A 80 15.40 -40.75 21.81
C VAL A 80 14.43 -40.45 22.94
N HIS A 81 13.16 -40.75 22.71
CA HIS A 81 12.10 -40.60 23.69
C HIS A 81 11.40 -41.93 23.94
N SER A 82 11.47 -42.41 25.18
CA SER A 82 10.64 -43.52 25.63
C SER A 82 9.33 -42.96 26.17
N VAL A 83 8.21 -43.25 25.50
CA VAL A 83 6.88 -42.77 25.86
C VAL A 83 5.86 -43.89 25.75
N ARG A 84 4.89 -43.92 26.66
CA ARG A 84 3.77 -44.86 26.59
C ARG A 84 2.90 -44.55 25.36
N ALA A 85 2.34 -45.58 24.75
CA ALA A 85 1.39 -45.41 23.64
C ALA A 85 0.10 -44.69 24.08
N GLY A 86 -0.74 -44.33 23.11
CA GLY A 86 -2.00 -43.61 23.35
C GLY A 86 -1.78 -42.13 23.66
N ARG A 87 -2.46 -41.62 24.69
CA ARG A 87 -2.46 -40.18 25.04
C ARG A 87 -1.05 -39.60 25.27
N HIS A 88 -0.17 -40.36 25.92
CA HIS A 88 1.19 -39.88 26.21
C HIS A 88 2.03 -39.66 24.95
N LEU A 89 1.93 -40.54 23.96
CA LEU A 89 2.60 -40.38 22.67
C LEU A 89 2.07 -39.15 21.92
N ALA A 90 0.76 -38.94 21.90
CA ALA A 90 0.16 -37.76 21.28
C ALA A 90 0.62 -36.46 21.96
N THR A 91 0.66 -36.42 23.30
CA THR A 91 1.19 -35.27 24.06
C THR A 91 2.66 -35.02 23.74
N LYS A 92 3.50 -36.07 23.64
CA LYS A 92 4.91 -35.90 23.30
C LYS A 92 5.10 -35.38 21.88
N LEU A 93 4.32 -35.87 20.91
CA LEU A 93 4.33 -35.36 19.54
C LEU A 93 3.86 -33.90 19.47
N ASN A 94 2.84 -33.54 20.25
CA ASN A 94 2.37 -32.15 20.36
C ASN A 94 3.44 -31.21 20.95
N HIS A 95 4.23 -31.69 21.91
CA HIS A 95 5.36 -30.91 22.42
C HIS A 95 6.51 -30.82 21.39
N LEU A 96 6.82 -31.92 20.71
CA LEU A 96 7.87 -31.93 19.68
C LEU A 96 7.53 -31.00 18.51
N VAL A 97 6.27 -30.94 18.04
CA VAL A 97 5.90 -30.01 16.97
C VAL A 97 6.11 -28.55 17.40
N GLN A 98 5.87 -28.21 18.66
CA GLN A 98 6.15 -26.86 19.17
C GLN A 98 7.64 -26.52 19.12
N LEU A 99 8.50 -27.44 19.59
CA LEU A 99 9.96 -27.26 19.50
C LEU A 99 10.47 -27.24 18.07
N HIS A 100 9.87 -28.04 17.20
CA HIS A 100 10.35 -28.23 15.84
C HIS A 100 10.09 -27.03 14.93
N PHE A 101 9.03 -26.27 15.20
CA PHE A 101 8.55 -25.16 14.39
C PHE A 101 8.47 -23.85 15.17
N ASP A 102 9.15 -23.78 16.32
CA ASP A 102 9.19 -22.58 17.16
C ASP A 102 7.78 -22.04 17.50
N LEU A 103 6.88 -22.94 17.87
CA LEU A 103 5.49 -22.59 18.20
C LEU A 103 5.36 -22.21 19.67
N ALA A 104 4.48 -21.26 19.94
CA ALA A 104 3.95 -20.96 21.26
C ALA A 104 2.49 -21.40 21.36
N SER A 105 2.01 -21.46 22.60
CA SER A 105 0.62 -21.77 22.93
C SER A 105 -0.06 -20.54 23.53
N THR A 106 -1.27 -20.25 23.06
CA THR A 106 -2.20 -19.29 23.67
C THR A 106 -3.47 -20.01 24.11
N THR A 107 -3.84 -19.87 25.38
CA THR A 107 -5.14 -20.30 25.90
C THR A 107 -6.09 -19.11 25.98
N ILE A 108 -7.18 -19.17 25.22
CA ILE A 108 -8.24 -18.17 25.23
C ILE A 108 -9.30 -18.59 26.23
N THR A 109 -9.60 -17.72 27.17
CA THR A 109 -10.50 -17.97 28.30
C THR A 109 -11.74 -17.10 28.22
N ASN A 110 -12.75 -17.41 29.04
CA ASN A 110 -14.00 -16.66 29.16
C ASN A 110 -14.79 -16.58 27.84
N ILE A 111 -14.70 -17.61 26.99
CA ILE A 111 -15.45 -17.66 25.74
C ILE A 111 -16.94 -17.86 26.08
N PRO A 112 -17.82 -16.89 25.76
CA PRO A 112 -19.23 -17.01 26.09
C PRO A 112 -19.90 -18.00 25.13
N MET A 113 -20.39 -19.11 25.66
CA MET A 113 -21.16 -20.10 24.89
C MET A 113 -22.59 -20.20 25.41
N LYS A 114 -23.53 -20.38 24.46
CA LYS A 114 -24.92 -20.74 24.78
C LYS A 114 -25.03 -22.26 24.86
N GLU A 115 -25.46 -22.79 26.00
CA GLU A 115 -25.72 -24.23 26.15
C GLU A 115 -27.06 -24.59 25.49
N GLU A 116 -27.07 -25.63 24.64
CA GLU A 116 -28.29 -26.06 23.93
C GLU A 116 -29.32 -26.73 24.85
N GLN A 117 -28.87 -27.35 25.94
CA GLN A 117 -29.76 -28.10 26.83
C GLN A 117 -30.26 -27.29 28.03
N HIS A 118 -29.58 -26.18 28.39
CA HIS A 118 -29.96 -25.30 29.49
C HIS A 118 -29.73 -23.84 29.10
N ALA A 119 -30.71 -23.23 28.40
CA ALA A 119 -30.62 -21.85 27.92
C ALA A 119 -30.44 -20.77 29.02
N ASN A 120 -30.50 -21.16 30.30
CA ASN A 120 -30.36 -20.29 31.47
C ASN A 120 -28.99 -20.42 32.17
N THR A 121 -28.10 -21.31 31.71
CA THR A 121 -26.73 -21.45 32.21
C THR A 121 -25.71 -21.19 31.09
N SER A 122 -24.80 -20.26 31.33
CA SER A 122 -23.66 -20.00 30.45
C SER A 122 -22.41 -20.60 31.08
N ALA A 123 -21.74 -21.50 30.35
CA ALA A 123 -20.44 -22.02 30.74
C ALA A 123 -19.33 -21.28 29.99
N ASN A 124 -18.26 -20.95 30.71
CA ASN A 124 -17.04 -20.38 30.14
C ASN A 124 -16.13 -21.53 29.75
N TYR A 125 -15.65 -21.51 28.51
CA TYR A 125 -14.73 -22.50 28.00
C TYR A 125 -13.39 -21.87 27.65
N ASP A 126 -12.37 -22.72 27.69
CA ASP A 126 -11.01 -22.39 27.31
C ASP A 126 -10.64 -23.11 26.02
N VAL A 127 -9.95 -22.42 25.11
CA VAL A 127 -9.48 -22.96 23.83
C VAL A 127 -7.99 -22.70 23.69
N GLU A 128 -7.21 -23.76 23.52
CA GLU A 128 -5.76 -23.68 23.30
C GLU A 128 -5.44 -23.64 21.79
N LEU A 129 -4.64 -22.66 21.40
CA LEU A 129 -4.20 -22.43 20.03
C LEU A 129 -2.68 -22.46 19.95
N LEU A 130 -2.15 -23.15 18.93
CA LEU A 130 -0.73 -23.08 18.57
C LEU A 130 -0.52 -22.08 17.44
N HIS A 131 0.58 -21.34 17.51
CA HIS A 131 1.01 -20.38 16.49
C HIS A 131 2.51 -20.12 16.63
N HIS A 132 3.12 -19.41 15.68
CA HIS A 132 4.55 -19.07 15.79
C HIS A 132 4.82 -18.24 17.06
N LYS A 133 5.95 -18.48 17.74
CA LYS A 133 6.32 -17.82 19.01
C LYS A 133 6.46 -16.31 18.90
N GLU A 134 6.68 -15.80 17.69
CA GLU A 134 6.84 -14.36 17.43
C GLU A 134 5.59 -13.54 17.80
N ALA A 135 4.41 -14.16 17.83
CA ALA A 135 3.20 -13.53 18.32
C ALA A 135 3.31 -13.06 19.78
N HIS A 136 4.31 -13.53 20.53
CA HIS A 136 4.50 -13.18 21.94
C HIS A 136 5.78 -12.41 22.25
N LEU A 137 6.55 -12.00 21.24
CA LEU A 137 7.80 -11.27 21.47
C LEU A 137 7.59 -9.97 22.26
N ASP A 138 6.50 -9.27 22.00
CA ASP A 138 6.17 -8.02 22.68
C ASP A 138 5.82 -8.25 24.16
N PHE A 139 5.31 -9.42 24.54
CA PHE A 139 5.13 -9.79 25.95
C PHE A 139 6.47 -10.02 26.65
N ILE A 140 7.40 -10.72 25.98
CA ILE A 140 8.70 -11.10 26.54
C ILE A 140 9.58 -9.85 26.76
N LYS A 141 9.58 -8.91 25.79
CA LYS A 141 10.33 -7.66 25.89
C LYS A 141 9.80 -6.71 26.97
N SER A 142 8.50 -6.74 27.25
CA SER A 142 7.87 -5.84 28.21
C SER A 142 8.11 -6.23 29.68
N GLY A 143 8.80 -7.33 29.96
CA GLY A 143 9.12 -7.78 31.33
C GLY A 143 7.90 -8.21 32.15
N ASP A 144 6.69 -8.20 31.57
CA ASP A 144 5.42 -8.59 32.20
C ASP A 144 5.15 -10.11 32.06
N GLY A 145 6.21 -10.86 31.78
CA GLY A 145 6.21 -12.30 31.95
C GLY A 145 6.03 -12.61 33.43
N HIS A 146 4.79 -12.82 33.86
CA HIS A 146 4.51 -13.76 34.95
C HIS A 146 4.90 -15.16 34.47
N VAL A 147 6.20 -15.36 34.24
CA VAL A 147 6.84 -16.66 34.41
C VAL A 147 6.69 -16.91 35.90
N GLY A 148 5.67 -17.69 36.26
CA GLY A 148 5.48 -18.09 37.64
C GLY A 148 6.79 -18.66 38.16
N ASN A 149 7.29 -18.09 39.25
CA ASN A 149 8.40 -18.64 40.06
C ASN A 149 7.97 -19.98 40.69
N SER A 150 7.68 -21.00 39.86
CA SER A 150 7.51 -22.37 40.30
C SER A 150 8.82 -23.10 40.03
N ARG A 151 9.49 -23.54 41.09
CA ARG A 151 10.75 -24.29 41.10
C ARG A 151 10.57 -25.74 40.58
N GLU A 152 9.77 -25.94 39.54
CA GLU A 152 9.54 -27.24 38.93
C GLU A 152 9.19 -27.05 37.44
N PRO A 153 9.95 -27.64 36.49
CA PRO A 153 9.70 -27.50 35.06
C PRO A 153 8.46 -28.32 34.70
N THR A 154 7.28 -27.75 34.99
CA THR A 154 5.99 -28.34 34.69
C THR A 154 5.62 -28.00 33.24
N LEU A 155 5.31 -29.06 32.49
CA LEU A 155 5.05 -29.09 31.06
C LEU A 155 3.76 -28.34 30.65
N LYS A 156 3.81 -27.02 30.49
CA LYS A 156 3.13 -26.22 29.42
C LYS A 156 3.15 -24.73 29.82
N GLU A 157 4.06 -23.99 29.21
CA GLU A 157 4.04 -22.53 29.23
C GLU A 157 3.05 -22.06 28.15
N THR A 158 1.83 -21.71 28.55
CA THR A 158 0.78 -21.18 27.65
C THR A 158 0.38 -19.77 28.08
N VAL A 159 0.31 -18.84 27.13
CA VAL A 159 -0.11 -17.47 27.40
C VAL A 159 -1.63 -17.45 27.54
N THR A 160 -2.14 -16.96 28.66
CA THR A 160 -3.59 -16.87 28.89
C THR A 160 -4.11 -15.51 28.44
N LEU A 161 -5.08 -15.49 27.53
CA LEU A 161 -5.78 -14.29 27.09
C LEU A 161 -7.28 -14.43 27.33
N LYS A 162 -7.94 -13.33 27.68
CA LYS A 162 -9.39 -13.30 27.96
C LYS A 162 -10.16 -12.79 26.74
N TRP A 163 -11.22 -13.50 26.39
CA TRP A 163 -12.17 -13.04 25.39
C TRP A 163 -12.76 -11.68 25.78
N CYS A 164 -12.67 -10.70 24.89
CA CYS A 164 -13.39 -9.44 24.99
C CYS A 164 -14.49 -9.37 23.93
N THR A 165 -15.74 -9.23 24.39
CA THR A 165 -16.89 -9.04 23.52
C THR A 165 -16.70 -7.77 22.70
N PRO A 166 -16.70 -7.84 21.35
CA PRO A 166 -16.61 -6.67 20.50
C PRO A 166 -17.77 -5.71 20.82
N ARG A 167 -17.46 -4.44 21.10
CA ARG A 167 -18.50 -3.39 21.20
C ARG A 167 -19.11 -3.16 19.82
N THR A 168 -20.36 -2.69 19.77
CA THR A 168 -21.09 -2.42 18.52
C THR A 168 -20.42 -1.37 17.63
N ASN A 169 -19.52 -0.53 18.18
CA ASN A 169 -18.65 0.39 17.46
C ASN A 169 -17.17 0.01 17.67
N SER A 170 -16.74 -1.15 17.21
CA SER A 170 -15.31 -1.51 17.18
C SER A 170 -14.57 -0.68 16.14
N VAL A 171 -13.31 -0.34 16.43
CA VAL A 171 -12.41 0.29 15.44
C VAL A 171 -12.27 -0.64 14.24
N GLU A 172 -12.58 -0.16 13.04
CA GLU A 172 -12.54 -0.99 11.82
C GLU A 172 -11.12 -1.33 11.37
N LEU A 173 -10.15 -0.45 11.68
CA LEU A 173 -8.74 -0.61 11.33
C LEU A 173 -7.86 -0.56 12.58
N HIS A 174 -7.38 -1.71 13.01
CA HIS A 174 -6.44 -1.83 14.14
C HIS A 174 -4.99 -1.76 13.65
N TYR A 175 -4.14 -1.01 14.38
CA TYR A 175 -2.69 -1.05 14.17
C TYR A 175 -2.15 -2.41 14.62
N CYS A 176 -1.65 -3.18 13.65
CA CYS A 176 -1.18 -4.56 13.83
C CYS A 176 0.31 -4.62 13.51
N THR A 177 1.12 -5.14 14.44
CA THR A 177 2.58 -5.30 14.28
C THR A 177 2.96 -6.67 13.69
N GLY A 178 2.04 -7.64 13.70
CA GLY A 178 2.25 -8.95 13.11
C GLY A 178 0.97 -9.80 13.13
N ALA A 179 0.81 -10.67 12.14
CA ALA A 179 -0.33 -11.58 12.03
C ALA A 179 0.14 -13.01 11.78
N PHE A 180 -0.25 -13.93 12.66
CA PHE A 180 0.25 -15.31 12.67
C PHE A 180 -0.90 -16.30 12.53
N ARG A 181 -0.76 -17.28 11.63
CA ARG A 181 -1.75 -18.36 11.50
C ARG A 181 -1.83 -19.16 12.80
N ILE A 182 -3.03 -19.59 13.15
CA ILE A 182 -3.30 -20.41 14.33
C ILE A 182 -3.70 -21.84 13.94
N SER A 183 -3.47 -22.78 14.85
CA SER A 183 -4.03 -24.13 14.80
C SER A 183 -4.58 -24.50 16.18
N PRO A 184 -5.89 -24.78 16.33
CA PRO A 184 -6.43 -25.27 17.59
C PRO A 184 -5.81 -26.62 17.95
N VAL A 185 -5.46 -26.81 19.24
CA VAL A 185 -4.92 -28.09 19.72
C VAL A 185 -6.00 -29.19 19.63
N ASP A 186 -7.21 -28.88 20.08
CA ASP A 186 -8.36 -29.80 20.07
C ASP A 186 -9.42 -29.35 19.05
N VAL A 187 -9.10 -29.44 17.77
CA VAL A 187 -9.92 -28.89 16.66
C VAL A 187 -11.39 -29.35 16.68
N ASN A 188 -11.66 -30.59 17.05
CA ASN A 188 -13.02 -31.17 17.06
C ASN A 188 -13.77 -30.98 18.39
N SER A 189 -13.16 -30.31 19.38
CA SER A 189 -13.85 -30.01 20.63
C SER A 189 -14.96 -28.97 20.38
N ARG A 190 -16.09 -29.11 21.10
CA ARG A 190 -17.21 -28.14 21.01
C ARG A 190 -16.72 -26.69 21.22
N PRO A 191 -15.88 -26.37 22.22
CA PRO A 191 -15.36 -25.00 22.40
C PRO A 191 -14.55 -24.48 21.21
N SER A 192 -13.62 -25.29 20.69
CA SER A 192 -12.77 -24.88 19.56
C SER A 192 -13.58 -24.74 18.28
N SER A 193 -14.55 -25.64 18.05
CA SER A 193 -15.47 -25.56 16.92
C SER A 193 -16.36 -24.33 16.98
N CYS A 194 -16.88 -23.97 18.16
CA CYS A 194 -17.67 -22.74 18.32
C CYS A 194 -16.82 -21.49 18.05
N LEU A 195 -15.61 -21.41 18.61
CA LEU A 195 -14.71 -20.26 18.41
C LEU A 195 -14.27 -20.13 16.94
N THR A 196 -13.85 -21.22 16.31
CA THR A 196 -13.40 -21.18 14.90
C THR A 196 -14.53 -20.81 13.96
N ASN A 197 -15.72 -21.40 14.10
CA ASN A 197 -16.88 -21.05 13.27
C ASN A 197 -17.34 -19.60 13.49
N PHE A 198 -17.27 -19.09 14.73
CA PHE A 198 -17.54 -17.68 15.01
C PHE A 198 -16.62 -16.75 14.20
N LEU A 199 -15.33 -17.09 14.12
CA LEU A 199 -14.33 -16.33 13.37
C LEU A 199 -14.52 -16.47 11.86
N LEU A 200 -14.77 -17.69 11.39
CA LEU A 200 -14.99 -17.98 9.97
C LEU A 200 -16.24 -17.27 9.41
N ASN A 201 -17.23 -16.99 10.25
CA ASN A 201 -18.40 -16.17 9.90
C ASN A 201 -18.09 -14.66 9.74
N GLY A 202 -16.81 -14.26 9.80
CA GLY A 202 -16.37 -12.88 9.55
C GLY A 202 -16.35 -11.98 10.78
N ARG A 203 -16.57 -12.52 11.97
CA ARG A 203 -16.47 -11.76 13.22
C ARG A 203 -15.04 -11.84 13.77
N SER A 204 -14.55 -10.74 14.33
CA SER A 204 -13.27 -10.70 15.02
C SER A 204 -13.46 -10.72 16.53
N VAL A 205 -12.44 -11.19 17.26
CA VAL A 205 -12.44 -11.28 18.73
C VAL A 205 -11.23 -10.53 19.25
N LEU A 206 -11.47 -9.56 20.14
CA LEU A 206 -10.39 -8.87 20.85
C LEU A 206 -9.98 -9.70 22.08
N LEU A 207 -8.69 -9.71 22.38
CA LEU A 207 -8.11 -10.51 23.44
C LEU A 207 -7.42 -9.61 24.46
N GLU A 208 -7.88 -9.70 25.71
CA GLU A 208 -7.39 -8.94 26.86
C GLU A 208 -6.32 -9.74 27.60
N GLN A 209 -5.20 -9.08 27.92
CA GLN A 209 -4.18 -9.62 28.81
C GLN A 209 -4.69 -9.56 30.26
N PRO A 210 -4.74 -10.68 31.01
CA PRO A 210 -5.11 -10.66 32.42
C PRO A 210 -4.07 -9.88 33.23
N ARG A 211 -4.50 -8.82 33.93
CA ARG A 211 -3.65 -8.08 34.88
C ARG A 211 -4.21 -8.16 36.29
N LYS A 212 -3.32 -8.15 37.30
CA LYS A 212 -3.68 -8.16 38.73
C LYS A 212 -4.26 -6.80 39.17
N SER A 213 -3.83 -5.71 38.55
CA SER A 213 -4.30 -4.35 38.77
C SER A 213 -4.06 -3.49 37.52
N GLY A 214 -4.82 -2.40 37.35
CA GLY A 214 -4.69 -1.47 36.23
C GLY A 214 -5.85 -1.51 35.23
N SER A 215 -5.75 -0.70 34.18
CA SER A 215 -6.71 -0.68 33.08
C SER A 215 -6.61 -1.95 32.23
N LYS A 216 -7.70 -2.32 31.57
CA LYS A 216 -7.74 -3.43 30.63
C LYS A 216 -6.78 -3.16 29.47
N VAL A 217 -5.99 -4.16 29.11
CA VAL A 217 -5.04 -4.07 27.99
C VAL A 217 -5.44 -5.09 26.94
N ILE A 218 -5.88 -4.59 25.79
CA ILE A 218 -6.11 -5.41 24.60
C ILE A 218 -4.78 -5.52 23.87
N SER A 219 -4.27 -6.74 23.72
CA SER A 219 -2.96 -6.99 23.11
C SER A 219 -3.06 -7.77 21.81
N HIS A 220 -4.15 -8.52 21.61
CA HIS A 220 -4.31 -9.37 20.44
C HIS A 220 -5.71 -9.30 19.88
N MET A 221 -5.85 -9.74 18.63
CA MET A 221 -7.13 -9.95 17.98
C MET A 221 -7.11 -11.23 17.14
N LEU A 222 -8.15 -12.05 17.24
CA LEU A 222 -8.38 -13.12 16.28
C LEU A 222 -9.31 -12.63 15.17
N SER A 223 -8.93 -12.91 13.93
CA SER A 223 -9.72 -12.55 12.76
C SER A 223 -9.50 -13.53 11.61
N SER A 224 -10.56 -13.78 10.84
CA SER A 224 -10.54 -14.64 9.66
C SER A 224 -10.30 -13.82 8.39
N HIS A 225 -9.40 -14.28 7.54
CA HIS A 225 -9.06 -13.71 6.24
C HIS A 225 -9.23 -14.80 5.18
N GLY A 226 -10.32 -14.75 4.41
CA GLY A 226 -10.57 -15.71 3.32
C GLY A 226 -10.70 -17.17 3.77
N GLY A 227 -11.12 -17.42 5.02
CA GLY A 227 -11.23 -18.77 5.59
C GLY A 227 -10.00 -19.22 6.40
N GLU A 228 -8.93 -18.42 6.43
CA GLU A 228 -7.77 -18.65 7.29
C GLU A 228 -7.85 -17.78 8.54
N ILE A 229 -7.59 -18.35 9.72
CA ILE A 229 -7.65 -17.61 10.99
C ILE A 229 -6.25 -17.15 11.39
N PHE A 230 -6.14 -15.87 11.72
CA PHE A 230 -4.91 -15.23 12.16
C PHE A 230 -5.06 -14.64 13.57
N LEU A 231 -3.99 -14.77 14.36
CA LEU A 231 -3.74 -14.04 15.58
C LEU A 231 -2.95 -12.78 15.26
N HIS A 232 -3.61 -11.63 15.37
CA HIS A 232 -3.05 -10.30 15.18
C HIS A 232 -2.47 -9.79 16.49
N VAL A 233 -1.24 -9.29 16.44
CA VAL A 233 -0.56 -8.62 17.55
C VAL A 233 -0.85 -7.13 17.46
N LEU A 234 -1.46 -6.59 18.51
CA LEU A 234 -1.85 -5.18 18.59
C LEU A 234 -0.90 -4.42 19.50
N SER A 235 -0.66 -3.15 19.18
CA SER A 235 0.09 -2.27 20.09
C SER A 235 -0.72 -2.02 21.36
N SER A 236 -0.18 -2.48 22.49
CA SER A 236 -0.68 -2.18 23.84
C SER A 236 -0.06 -0.92 24.45
N SER A 237 1.03 -0.42 23.85
CA SER A 237 1.76 0.74 24.31
C SER A 237 1.12 2.05 23.84
N ARG A 238 1.37 3.11 24.60
CA ARG A 238 0.99 4.48 24.22
C ARG A 238 1.59 4.80 22.85
N SER A 239 0.75 5.25 21.92
CA SER A 239 1.18 5.56 20.57
C SER A 239 2.09 6.79 20.60
N ILE A 240 3.24 6.74 19.93
CA ILE A 240 4.07 7.92 19.69
C ILE A 240 3.40 8.95 18.76
N LEU A 241 2.32 8.54 18.10
CA LEU A 241 1.50 9.36 17.21
C LEU A 241 0.17 9.80 17.87
N GLU A 242 0.07 9.66 19.18
CA GLU A 242 -1.04 10.28 19.92
C GLU A 242 -0.97 11.81 19.81
N ASP A 243 -2.13 12.46 19.93
CA ASP A 243 -2.26 13.91 19.82
C ASP A 243 -1.54 14.53 18.59
N PRO A 244 -1.89 14.07 17.36
CA PRO A 244 -1.28 14.62 16.16
C PRO A 244 -1.59 16.12 16.02
N PRO A 245 -0.71 16.91 15.35
CA PRO A 245 -0.97 18.33 15.11
C PRO A 245 -2.33 18.55 14.43
N SER A 246 -3.01 19.62 14.84
CA SER A 246 -4.32 19.94 14.26
C SER A 246 -4.19 20.19 12.76
N ILE A 247 -5.05 19.53 11.97
CA ILE A 247 -5.13 19.76 10.52
C ILE A 247 -5.40 21.24 10.21
N SER A 248 -6.17 21.93 11.06
CA SER A 248 -6.52 23.35 10.86
C SER A 248 -5.34 24.32 11.05
N GLU A 249 -4.29 23.89 11.74
CA GLU A 249 -3.09 24.68 12.01
C GLU A 249 -1.97 24.39 11.00
N GLY A 250 -2.06 23.27 10.28
CA GLY A 250 -1.11 22.88 9.25
C GLY A 250 -1.33 23.57 7.89
N CYS A 251 -0.50 23.19 6.91
CA CYS A 251 -0.60 23.68 5.53
C CYS A 251 -1.97 23.38 4.93
N GLY A 252 -2.68 24.42 4.49
CA GLY A 252 -4.03 24.29 3.94
C GLY A 252 -5.14 24.17 5.01
N GLY A 253 -4.81 24.15 6.31
CA GLY A 253 -5.80 24.01 7.39
C GLY A 253 -6.84 25.13 7.50
N ARG A 254 -6.55 26.29 6.89
CA ARG A 254 -7.46 27.44 6.83
C ARG A 254 -8.39 27.42 5.61
N VAL A 255 -8.18 26.51 4.68
CA VAL A 255 -9.04 26.33 3.51
C VAL A 255 -10.31 25.61 3.95
N THR A 256 -11.47 26.19 3.66
CA THR A 256 -12.76 25.73 4.17
C THR A 256 -13.63 25.02 3.13
N ASP A 257 -13.25 25.09 1.86
CA ASP A 257 -14.06 24.66 0.72
C ASP A 257 -13.42 23.52 -0.07
N TYR A 258 -12.74 22.60 0.62
CA TYR A 258 -12.21 21.38 -0.01
C TYR A 258 -13.33 20.53 -0.64
N ARG A 259 -13.05 19.97 -1.81
CA ARG A 259 -13.94 19.03 -2.52
C ARG A 259 -13.85 17.61 -1.95
N ILE A 260 -14.09 17.48 -0.64
CA ILE A 260 -13.95 16.20 0.10
C ILE A 260 -14.89 15.13 -0.47
N THR A 261 -16.15 15.49 -0.73
CA THR A 261 -17.15 14.56 -1.28
C THR A 261 -16.70 14.01 -2.63
N ASP A 262 -16.35 14.89 -3.58
CA ASP A 262 -15.92 14.50 -4.92
C ASP A 262 -14.62 13.67 -4.90
N PHE A 263 -13.67 14.01 -4.01
CA PHE A 263 -12.47 13.21 -3.84
C PHE A 263 -12.77 11.83 -3.25
N GLY A 264 -13.76 11.73 -2.36
CA GLY A 264 -14.25 10.46 -1.83
C GLY A 264 -14.90 9.58 -2.91
N GLU A 265 -15.60 10.16 -3.87
CA GLU A 265 -16.10 9.44 -5.05
C GLU A 265 -14.96 8.99 -5.96
N PHE A 266 -14.00 9.87 -6.23
CA PHE A 266 -12.77 9.54 -6.95
C PHE A 266 -12.04 8.35 -6.31
N MET A 267 -11.89 8.31 -4.98
CA MET A 267 -11.31 7.17 -4.28
C MET A 267 -12.10 5.87 -4.49
N ARG A 268 -13.43 5.95 -4.50
CA ARG A 268 -14.32 4.79 -4.68
C ARG A 268 -14.22 4.20 -6.08
N GLU A 269 -14.12 5.05 -7.09
CA GLU A 269 -13.95 4.68 -8.51
C GLU A 269 -12.57 4.08 -8.81
N ASN A 270 -11.57 4.40 -8.00
CA ASN A 270 -10.18 3.94 -8.17
C ASN A 270 -9.77 2.87 -7.14
N ARG A 271 -10.72 2.10 -6.61
CA ARG A 271 -10.42 0.97 -5.73
C ARG A 271 -9.69 -0.14 -6.49
N LEU A 272 -8.66 -0.70 -5.85
CA LEU A 272 -7.93 -1.84 -6.39
C LEU A 272 -8.76 -3.12 -6.28
N MET A 273 -8.56 -4.02 -7.25
CA MET A 273 -9.14 -5.36 -7.28
C MET A 273 -8.04 -6.35 -7.69
N PRO A 274 -7.93 -7.53 -7.05
CA PRO A 274 -7.00 -8.56 -7.50
C PRO A 274 -7.34 -9.06 -8.92
N PHE A 275 -6.33 -9.20 -9.76
CA PHE A 275 -6.43 -9.82 -11.08
C PHE A 275 -5.63 -11.13 -11.05
N LEU A 276 -6.32 -12.26 -11.29
CA LEU A 276 -5.70 -13.59 -11.24
C LEU A 276 -5.11 -14.01 -12.59
N GLU A 277 -5.62 -13.47 -13.69
CA GLU A 277 -5.21 -13.81 -15.04
C GLU A 277 -4.25 -12.77 -15.60
N THR A 278 -3.16 -13.24 -16.20
CA THR A 278 -2.22 -12.40 -16.94
C THR A 278 -2.90 -11.85 -18.18
N ARG A 279 -2.82 -10.53 -18.36
CA ARG A 279 -3.27 -9.83 -19.56
C ARG A 279 -2.08 -9.35 -20.36
N TYR A 280 -2.26 -9.27 -21.67
CA TYR A 280 -1.25 -8.77 -22.58
C TYR A 280 -1.77 -7.54 -23.29
N LYS A 281 -0.88 -6.57 -23.50
CA LYS A 281 -1.13 -5.41 -24.35
C LYS A 281 -1.10 -5.83 -25.83
N LEU A 282 -1.54 -4.93 -26.70
CA LEU A 282 -1.56 -5.12 -28.15
C LEU A 282 -0.17 -5.40 -28.75
N ASP A 283 0.89 -4.92 -28.10
CA ASP A 283 2.29 -5.13 -28.49
C ASP A 283 2.87 -6.48 -28.01
N GLY A 284 2.06 -7.31 -27.34
CA GLY A 284 2.47 -8.61 -26.79
C GLY A 284 3.18 -8.54 -25.44
N THR A 285 3.37 -7.34 -24.88
CA THR A 285 3.95 -7.18 -23.53
C THR A 285 2.93 -7.48 -22.44
N GLU A 286 3.40 -8.00 -21.32
CA GLU A 286 2.54 -8.25 -20.16
C GLU A 286 2.02 -6.94 -19.56
N GLU A 287 0.71 -6.89 -19.33
CA GLU A 287 0.05 -5.76 -18.71
C GLU A 287 0.04 -5.93 -17.18
N ILE A 288 0.90 -5.17 -16.49
CA ILE A 288 0.96 -5.15 -15.03
C ILE A 288 -0.26 -4.37 -14.48
N PRO A 289 -1.21 -5.01 -13.76
CA PRO A 289 -2.45 -4.36 -13.33
C PRO A 289 -2.22 -3.15 -12.42
N LEU A 290 -1.20 -3.20 -11.57
CA LEU A 290 -0.86 -2.09 -10.68
C LEU A 290 -0.34 -0.87 -11.45
N GLU A 291 0.43 -1.07 -12.53
CA GLU A 291 0.89 0.03 -13.38
C GLU A 291 -0.27 0.64 -14.15
N ARG A 292 -1.21 -0.18 -14.64
CA ARG A 292 -2.46 0.31 -15.25
C ARG A 292 -3.25 1.18 -14.28
N ALA A 293 -3.38 0.76 -13.02
CA ALA A 293 -4.07 1.55 -11.99
C ALA A 293 -3.36 2.89 -11.72
N LYS A 294 -2.03 2.90 -11.67
CA LYS A 294 -1.24 4.16 -11.57
C LYS A 294 -1.47 5.08 -12.77
N CYS A 295 -1.45 4.54 -13.99
CA CYS A 295 -1.74 5.31 -15.20
C CYS A 295 -3.17 5.89 -15.19
N GLN A 296 -4.15 5.16 -14.64
CA GLN A 296 -5.51 5.66 -14.46
C GLN A 296 -5.55 6.87 -13.51
N LEU A 297 -4.88 6.77 -12.35
CA LEU A 297 -4.77 7.89 -11.40
C LEU A 297 -4.08 9.10 -12.02
N GLU A 298 -3.03 8.90 -12.82
CA GLU A 298 -2.37 9.98 -13.56
C GLU A 298 -3.37 10.71 -14.45
N ARG A 299 -4.08 9.98 -15.32
CA ARG A 299 -5.07 10.57 -16.24
C ARG A 299 -6.16 11.32 -15.48
N HIS A 300 -6.80 10.67 -14.51
CA HIS A 300 -7.93 11.25 -13.78
C HIS A 300 -7.52 12.47 -12.94
N THR A 301 -6.23 12.70 -12.71
CA THR A 301 -5.74 13.82 -11.90
C THR A 301 -4.99 14.89 -12.68
N ARG A 302 -4.93 14.82 -14.03
CA ARG A 302 -4.32 15.88 -14.88
C ARG A 302 -4.95 17.25 -14.67
N TYR A 303 -6.27 17.30 -14.54
CA TYR A 303 -7.01 18.50 -14.16
C TYR A 303 -8.01 18.18 -13.05
N TRP A 304 -7.59 18.38 -11.80
CA TRP A 304 -8.40 18.08 -10.62
C TRP A 304 -8.27 19.19 -9.56
N PRO A 305 -9.09 20.26 -9.64
CA PRO A 305 -9.10 21.34 -8.66
C PRO A 305 -9.49 20.83 -7.27
N MET A 306 -8.69 21.14 -6.24
CA MET A 306 -8.87 20.57 -4.89
C MET A 306 -9.94 21.28 -4.05
N ILE A 307 -10.28 22.51 -4.40
CA ILE A 307 -11.24 23.35 -3.67
C ILE A 307 -12.36 23.81 -4.60
N ILE A 308 -13.55 24.01 -4.04
CA ILE A 308 -14.78 24.36 -4.76
C ILE A 308 -14.60 25.71 -5.48
N SER A 309 -13.91 26.67 -4.85
CA SER A 309 -13.68 27.99 -5.42
C SER A 309 -12.69 28.04 -6.60
N GLN A 310 -11.91 26.99 -6.84
CA GLN A 310 -10.94 26.92 -7.94
C GLN A 310 -11.54 26.38 -9.24
N THR A 311 -12.81 25.97 -9.23
CA THR A 311 -13.46 25.37 -10.38
C THR A 311 -14.86 25.92 -10.60
N THR A 312 -15.25 26.07 -11.85
CA THR A 312 -16.62 26.36 -12.27
C THR A 312 -17.24 25.10 -12.86
N ILE A 313 -16.52 24.44 -13.77
CA ILE A 313 -17.07 23.31 -14.55
C ILE A 313 -17.42 22.10 -13.68
N PHE A 314 -16.65 21.82 -12.62
CA PHE A 314 -16.95 20.69 -11.73
C PHE A 314 -18.08 20.99 -10.72
N ASN A 315 -18.48 22.26 -10.57
CA ASN A 315 -19.66 22.64 -9.81
C ASN A 315 -20.95 22.59 -10.66
N MET A 316 -20.84 22.25 -11.95
CA MET A 316 -21.96 22.21 -12.89
C MET A 316 -22.37 20.77 -13.22
N GLN A 317 -23.60 20.40 -12.85
CA GLN A 317 -24.17 19.10 -13.22
C GLN A 317 -24.25 18.88 -14.74
N ALA A 318 -24.41 19.96 -15.51
CA ALA A 318 -24.43 19.91 -16.97
C ALA A 318 -23.11 19.37 -17.59
N VAL A 319 -21.98 19.51 -16.89
CA VAL A 319 -20.65 19.12 -17.39
C VAL A 319 -20.28 17.67 -17.04
N VAL A 320 -20.92 17.07 -16.04
CA VAL A 320 -20.63 15.71 -15.54
C VAL A 320 -20.56 14.64 -16.65
N PRO A 321 -21.47 14.61 -17.65
CA PRO A 321 -21.41 13.60 -18.71
C PRO A 321 -20.15 13.68 -19.59
N LEU A 322 -19.55 14.88 -19.72
CA LEU A 322 -18.29 15.08 -20.43
C LEU A 322 -17.10 14.81 -19.50
N ALA A 323 -17.10 15.40 -18.29
CA ALA A 323 -15.97 15.32 -17.38
C ALA A 323 -15.67 13.88 -16.90
N SER A 324 -16.70 13.05 -16.75
CA SER A 324 -16.54 11.65 -16.31
C SER A 324 -15.95 10.74 -17.39
N VAL A 325 -16.13 11.06 -18.68
CA VAL A 325 -15.69 10.18 -19.78
C VAL A 325 -14.41 10.67 -20.46
N ILE A 326 -14.14 11.98 -20.46
CA ILE A 326 -12.96 12.56 -21.14
C ILE A 326 -11.62 12.11 -20.53
N VAL A 327 -11.65 11.58 -19.31
CA VAL A 327 -10.46 11.06 -18.60
C VAL A 327 -10.14 9.59 -18.93
N LYS A 328 -11.03 8.90 -19.67
CA LYS A 328 -10.84 7.50 -20.09
C LYS A 328 -9.64 7.38 -21.04
N GLU A 329 -9.08 6.17 -21.12
CA GLU A 329 -8.00 5.87 -22.05
C GLU A 329 -8.44 5.97 -23.52
N SER A 330 -9.64 5.50 -23.83
CA SER A 330 -10.26 5.58 -25.16
C SER A 330 -11.75 5.88 -25.05
N LEU A 331 -12.29 6.66 -25.99
CA LEU A 331 -13.72 6.99 -26.03
C LEU A 331 -14.51 6.04 -26.95
N THR A 332 -15.72 5.69 -26.55
CA THR A 332 -16.71 5.06 -27.44
C THR A 332 -17.41 6.12 -28.31
N GLU A 333 -18.14 5.71 -29.36
CA GLU A 333 -18.95 6.68 -30.13
C GLU A 333 -20.04 7.34 -29.27
N ASP A 334 -20.62 6.59 -28.34
CA ASP A 334 -21.60 7.11 -27.39
C ASP A 334 -20.96 8.12 -26.42
N ASP A 335 -19.74 7.88 -25.95
CA ASP A 335 -18.99 8.85 -25.13
C ASP A 335 -18.80 10.17 -25.91
N VAL A 336 -18.39 10.10 -27.18
CA VAL A 336 -18.20 11.28 -28.04
C VAL A 336 -19.52 12.04 -28.21
N LEU A 337 -20.62 11.34 -28.49
CA LEU A 337 -21.94 11.95 -28.62
C LEU A 337 -22.38 12.65 -27.32
N ASN A 338 -22.11 12.04 -26.17
CA ASN A 338 -22.41 12.63 -24.87
C ASN A 338 -21.57 13.90 -24.63
N CYS A 339 -20.27 13.88 -24.95
CA CYS A 339 -19.43 15.08 -24.89
C CYS A 339 -19.96 16.20 -25.79
N GLN A 340 -20.34 15.89 -27.04
CA GLN A 340 -20.89 16.88 -27.98
C GLN A 340 -22.21 17.47 -27.47
N LYS A 341 -23.13 16.63 -26.97
CA LYS A 341 -24.38 17.07 -26.36
C LYS A 341 -24.13 18.00 -25.17
N THR A 342 -23.18 17.67 -24.30
CA THR A 342 -22.78 18.56 -23.20
C THR A 342 -22.29 19.91 -23.72
N ILE A 343 -21.44 19.94 -24.75
CA ILE A 343 -20.95 21.20 -25.34
C ILE A 343 -22.12 22.02 -25.91
N TYR A 344 -23.05 21.42 -26.66
CA TYR A 344 -24.20 22.12 -27.21
C TYR A 344 -25.14 22.66 -26.12
N ASN A 345 -25.35 21.90 -25.05
CA ASN A 345 -26.13 22.35 -23.90
C ASN A 345 -25.49 23.60 -23.25
N LEU A 346 -24.16 23.65 -23.15
CA LEU A 346 -23.45 24.82 -22.60
C LEU A 346 -23.58 26.05 -23.51
N VAL A 347 -23.57 25.87 -24.83
CA VAL A 347 -23.86 26.95 -25.79
C VAL A 347 -25.26 27.49 -25.59
N ASP A 348 -26.24 26.62 -25.39
CA ASP A 348 -27.62 27.04 -25.15
C ASP A 348 -27.79 27.75 -23.79
N MET A 349 -27.06 27.32 -22.76
CA MET A 349 -26.98 28.04 -21.47
C MET A 349 -26.39 29.44 -21.63
N GLU A 350 -25.30 29.59 -22.40
CA GLU A 350 -24.69 30.89 -22.70
C GLU A 350 -25.66 31.81 -23.46
N ARG A 351 -26.34 31.28 -24.48
CA ARG A 351 -27.36 32.02 -25.25
C ARG A 351 -28.53 32.51 -24.39
N LYS A 352 -28.96 31.69 -23.44
CA LYS A 352 -30.01 32.05 -22.46
C LYS A 352 -29.48 32.94 -21.34
N ASN A 353 -28.17 33.13 -21.27
CA ASN A 353 -27.49 33.87 -20.22
C ASN A 353 -27.77 33.29 -18.82
N ASP A 354 -27.80 31.95 -18.72
CA ASP A 354 -28.09 31.20 -17.49
C ASP A 354 -27.00 31.41 -16.43
N PRO A 355 -27.32 31.32 -15.12
CA PRO A 355 -26.35 31.52 -14.06
C PRO A 355 -25.36 30.38 -13.88
N LEU A 356 -24.07 30.74 -13.75
CA LEU A 356 -22.99 29.81 -13.46
C LEU A 356 -22.59 29.83 -11.98
N PRO A 357 -22.22 28.68 -11.39
CA PRO A 357 -21.81 28.55 -10.00
C PRO A 357 -20.35 28.99 -9.80
N ILE A 358 -20.06 30.27 -10.08
CA ILE A 358 -18.71 30.83 -9.90
C ILE A 358 -18.56 31.34 -8.48
N SER A 359 -17.50 30.90 -7.81
CA SER A 359 -17.20 31.35 -6.45
C SER A 359 -16.70 32.80 -6.48
N THR A 360 -17.46 33.71 -5.89
CA THR A 360 -17.10 35.13 -5.72
C THR A 360 -16.30 35.38 -4.44
N ALA A 361 -15.78 34.32 -3.82
CA ALA A 361 -15.02 34.38 -2.57
C ALA A 361 -13.81 35.33 -2.71
N GLY A 362 -13.87 36.48 -2.03
CA GLY A 362 -12.77 37.44 -1.92
C GLY A 362 -12.93 38.75 -2.69
N THR A 363 -13.80 38.83 -3.70
CA THR A 363 -14.03 40.10 -4.43
C THR A 363 -15.10 40.96 -3.76
N ARG A 364 -14.68 41.96 -2.99
CA ARG A 364 -15.55 43.10 -2.60
C ARG A 364 -15.88 43.92 -3.86
N GLY A 365 -17.01 43.64 -4.50
CA GLY A 365 -17.47 44.39 -5.67
C GLY A 365 -18.61 43.69 -6.43
N LYS A 366 -19.10 44.34 -7.49
CA LYS A 366 -19.96 43.67 -8.49
C LYS A 366 -19.12 42.57 -9.13
N GLY A 367 -19.52 41.31 -8.97
CA GLY A 367 -18.83 40.16 -9.56
C GLY A 367 -18.68 40.26 -11.08
N PRO A 368 -17.86 39.39 -11.70
CA PRO A 368 -17.62 39.41 -13.14
C PRO A 368 -18.94 39.37 -13.91
N LYS A 369 -19.00 40.15 -15.01
CA LYS A 369 -20.15 40.16 -15.92
C LYS A 369 -20.39 38.75 -16.46
N ARG A 370 -21.62 38.45 -16.83
CA ARG A 370 -22.00 37.12 -17.37
C ARG A 370 -21.12 36.64 -18.51
N ASP A 371 -20.81 37.51 -19.46
CA ASP A 371 -19.93 37.18 -20.58
C ASP A 371 -18.55 36.71 -20.10
N GLU A 372 -18.03 37.34 -19.04
CA GLU A 372 -16.76 36.97 -18.40
C GLU A 372 -16.87 35.63 -17.65
N GLN A 373 -18.02 35.37 -17.03
CA GLN A 373 -18.31 34.09 -16.37
C GLN A 373 -18.24 32.91 -17.36
N TYR A 374 -18.92 33.02 -18.50
CA TYR A 374 -18.86 32.01 -19.56
C TYR A 374 -17.48 31.91 -20.19
N ARG A 375 -16.75 33.03 -20.34
CA ARG A 375 -15.35 33.00 -20.80
C ARG A 375 -14.45 32.17 -19.88
N ILE A 376 -14.57 32.35 -18.57
CA ILE A 376 -13.80 31.57 -17.58
C ILE A 376 -14.18 30.08 -17.67
N MET A 377 -15.47 29.77 -17.69
CA MET A 377 -15.99 28.40 -17.80
C MET A 377 -15.47 27.70 -19.07
N TRP A 378 -15.53 28.35 -20.24
CA TRP A 378 -15.03 27.77 -21.49
C TRP A 378 -13.53 27.53 -21.48
N ASN A 379 -12.74 28.44 -20.92
CA ASN A 379 -11.29 28.26 -20.79
C ASN A 379 -10.95 27.11 -19.84
N GLU A 380 -11.73 26.94 -18.77
CA GLU A 380 -11.56 25.83 -17.84
C GLU A 380 -11.90 24.49 -18.50
N LEU A 381 -13.04 24.41 -19.20
CA LEU A 381 -13.44 23.21 -19.94
C LEU A 381 -12.44 22.85 -21.03
N GLU A 382 -11.92 23.86 -21.74
CA GLU A 382 -10.85 23.67 -22.72
C GLU A 382 -9.58 23.12 -22.05
N THR A 383 -9.21 23.62 -20.88
CA THR A 383 -8.05 23.14 -20.13
C THR A 383 -8.19 21.66 -19.76
N LEU A 384 -9.39 21.24 -19.31
CA LEU A 384 -9.71 19.84 -19.05
C LEU A 384 -9.56 19.01 -20.33
N VAL A 385 -10.28 19.35 -21.42
CA VAL A 385 -10.27 18.55 -22.65
C VAL A 385 -8.86 18.48 -23.26
N ARG A 386 -8.13 19.61 -23.26
CA ARG A 386 -6.77 19.71 -23.77
C ARG A 386 -5.78 18.81 -23.03
N ALA A 387 -6.01 18.50 -21.76
CA ALA A 387 -5.18 17.58 -21.00
C ALA A 387 -5.29 16.11 -21.48
N HIS A 388 -6.28 15.79 -22.33
CA HIS A 388 -6.58 14.42 -22.78
C HIS A 388 -6.56 14.24 -24.31
N ILE A 389 -6.21 15.25 -25.09
CA ILE A 389 -6.22 15.16 -26.57
C ILE A 389 -5.31 14.07 -27.12
N ASN A 390 -4.18 13.80 -26.45
CA ASN A 390 -3.21 12.80 -26.88
C ASN A 390 -3.64 11.36 -26.57
N SER A 391 -4.78 11.14 -25.91
CA SER A 391 -5.24 9.79 -25.55
C SER A 391 -5.82 9.02 -26.74
N SER A 392 -6.54 9.70 -27.66
CA SER A 392 -7.01 9.10 -28.92
C SER A 392 -7.61 10.16 -29.85
N ASP A 393 -7.74 9.84 -31.15
CA ASP A 393 -8.35 10.71 -32.17
C ASP A 393 -9.76 11.20 -31.80
N LYS A 394 -10.50 10.43 -31.01
CA LYS A 394 -11.83 10.82 -30.53
C LYS A 394 -11.78 11.96 -29.51
N HIS A 395 -10.74 12.03 -28.67
CA HIS A 395 -10.55 13.17 -27.78
C HIS A 395 -10.24 14.44 -28.59
N GLN A 396 -9.47 14.30 -29.67
CA GLN A 396 -9.21 15.39 -30.60
C GLN A 396 -10.51 15.90 -31.27
N ARG A 397 -11.41 15.01 -31.69
CA ARG A 397 -12.74 15.41 -32.21
C ARG A 397 -13.59 16.16 -31.19
N VAL A 398 -13.56 15.77 -29.92
CA VAL A 398 -14.26 16.51 -28.85
C VAL A 398 -13.66 17.92 -28.69
N MET A 399 -12.34 18.05 -28.78
CA MET A 399 -11.65 19.34 -28.74
C MET A 399 -12.05 20.24 -29.92
N GLU A 400 -12.11 19.70 -31.13
CA GLU A 400 -12.56 20.43 -32.33
C GLU A 400 -14.00 20.92 -32.18
N CYS A 401 -14.89 20.07 -31.67
CA CYS A 401 -16.27 20.45 -31.37
C CYS A 401 -16.34 21.62 -30.38
N LEU A 402 -15.54 21.58 -29.31
CA LEU A 402 -15.48 22.65 -28.31
C LEU A 402 -14.97 23.97 -28.91
N GLN A 403 -13.92 23.90 -29.73
CA GLN A 403 -13.35 25.08 -30.39
C GLN A 403 -14.30 25.70 -31.43
N ALA A 404 -15.10 24.89 -32.11
CA ALA A 404 -16.10 25.38 -33.06
C ALA A 404 -17.30 26.06 -32.37
N CYS A 405 -17.64 25.61 -31.16
CA CYS A 405 -18.81 26.09 -30.41
C CYS A 405 -18.54 27.35 -29.58
N ARG A 406 -17.31 27.54 -29.09
CA ARG A 406 -16.96 28.72 -28.30
C ARG A 406 -16.94 29.99 -29.16
N SER A 407 -17.40 31.09 -28.58
CA SER A 407 -17.24 32.44 -29.14
C SER A 407 -15.75 32.76 -29.33
N LYS A 408 -15.38 33.33 -30.48
CA LYS A 408 -13.98 33.63 -30.80
C LYS A 408 -13.39 34.62 -29.79
N PRO A 409 -12.13 34.45 -29.36
CA PRO A 409 -11.50 35.39 -28.44
C PRO A 409 -11.47 36.81 -29.05
N PRO A 410 -11.81 37.86 -28.27
CA PRO A 410 -11.97 39.22 -28.77
C PRO A 410 -10.69 39.82 -29.41
N GLU A 411 -9.50 39.30 -29.08
CA GLU A 411 -8.24 39.71 -29.73
C GLU A 411 -8.23 39.44 -31.25
N GLU A 412 -8.95 38.41 -31.72
CA GLU A 412 -9.02 38.05 -33.14
C GLU A 412 -10.00 38.94 -33.92
N GLU A 413 -11.07 39.41 -33.25
CA GLU A 413 -11.97 40.43 -33.78
C GLU A 413 -11.31 41.81 -33.87
N GLU A 414 -10.53 42.20 -32.85
CA GLU A 414 -9.81 43.48 -32.88
C GLU A 414 -8.71 43.52 -33.95
N ARG A 415 -8.02 42.40 -34.20
CA ARG A 415 -7.06 42.29 -35.32
C ARG A 415 -7.73 42.47 -36.68
N LYS A 416 -8.94 41.95 -36.88
CA LYS A 416 -9.72 42.16 -38.11
C LYS A 416 -10.25 43.59 -38.25
N LYS A 417 -10.64 44.23 -37.14
CA LYS A 417 -11.04 45.65 -37.12
C LYS A 417 -9.85 46.60 -37.34
N ARG A 418 -8.66 46.25 -36.85
CA ARG A 418 -7.42 47.01 -37.11
C ARG A 418 -6.87 46.81 -38.52
N GLY A 419 -7.00 45.60 -39.10
CA GLY A 419 -6.63 45.34 -40.50
C GLY A 419 -7.44 46.16 -41.48
N ARG A 420 -8.76 46.23 -41.29
CA ARG A 420 -9.68 47.00 -42.16
C ARG A 420 -9.51 48.52 -42.08
N LYS A 421 -8.89 49.05 -41.02
CA LYS A 421 -8.63 50.48 -40.85
C LYS A 421 -7.24 50.91 -41.34
N ARG A 422 -6.36 49.94 -41.67
CA ARG A 422 -5.00 50.18 -42.17
C ARG A 422 -4.93 50.21 -43.70
N GLU A 423 -5.83 49.51 -44.39
CA GLU A 423 -5.84 49.46 -45.86
C GLU A 423 -6.25 50.79 -46.54
N ASP A 424 -6.98 51.68 -45.85
CA ASP A 424 -7.42 52.97 -46.42
C ASP A 424 -6.43 54.15 -46.20
N LYS A 425 -5.26 53.92 -45.57
CA LYS A 425 -4.39 55.05 -45.15
C LYS A 425 -2.89 54.82 -45.28
N GLU A 426 -2.45 54.00 -46.23
CA GLU A 426 -1.03 53.83 -46.58
C GLU A 426 -0.80 54.06 -48.08
N GLU A 427 -1.08 55.28 -48.55
CA GLU A 427 -0.51 55.80 -49.79
C GLU A 427 -0.06 57.26 -49.62
N LYS A 428 0.83 57.51 -48.65
CA LYS A 428 1.82 58.61 -48.70
C LYS A 428 2.79 58.61 -47.51
N SER A 429 4.02 58.98 -47.86
CA SER A 429 5.16 59.44 -47.04
C SER A 429 6.02 58.39 -46.31
N ASP A 430 7.17 58.14 -46.94
CA ASP A 430 8.43 57.73 -46.33
C ASP A 430 9.16 58.91 -45.63
N LYS A 431 9.97 58.52 -44.64
CA LYS A 431 11.12 59.19 -43.97
C LYS A 431 10.94 59.95 -42.64
N ALA A 432 11.64 59.35 -41.65
CA ALA A 432 12.57 59.93 -40.66
C ALA A 432 12.11 60.22 -39.22
N GLY A 433 12.88 59.68 -38.24
CA GLY A 433 13.19 60.38 -36.98
C GLY A 433 12.91 59.68 -35.63
N LYS A 434 13.94 59.00 -35.10
CA LYS A 434 14.43 58.79 -33.71
C LYS A 434 13.57 59.00 -32.41
N ASP A 435 13.91 58.08 -31.47
CA ASP A 435 14.15 58.16 -30.01
C ASP A 435 13.04 57.88 -28.95
N TYR A 436 13.36 56.86 -28.10
CA TYR A 436 13.18 56.60 -26.63
C TYR A 436 11.88 57.07 -25.92
N ASP A 437 11.22 56.34 -25.00
CA ASP A 437 11.71 55.53 -23.87
C ASP A 437 10.62 54.59 -23.27
N HIS A 438 11.10 53.65 -22.43
CA HIS A 438 10.52 52.63 -21.53
C HIS A 438 9.09 52.82 -20.95
N ASP A 439 8.32 51.74 -20.72
CA ASP A 439 8.28 51.04 -19.42
C ASP A 439 7.04 50.11 -19.19
N LYS A 440 7.25 49.08 -18.34
CA LYS A 440 6.27 48.24 -17.58
C LYS A 440 5.69 46.97 -18.20
N LYS A 441 6.41 45.85 -18.01
CA LYS A 441 5.83 44.49 -17.77
C LYS A 441 6.86 43.53 -17.14
N TRP A 442 7.37 43.84 -15.93
CA TRP A 442 8.33 42.95 -15.26
C TRP A 442 8.24 42.86 -13.73
N SER A 443 7.08 43.17 -13.13
CA SER A 443 6.97 43.22 -11.66
C SER A 443 6.34 42.00 -10.97
N GLU A 444 5.65 41.09 -11.68
CA GLU A 444 4.95 39.97 -11.02
C GLU A 444 5.80 38.70 -10.86
N SER A 445 6.81 38.50 -11.73
CA SER A 445 7.64 37.29 -11.67
C SER A 445 8.67 37.29 -10.54
N GLU A 446 9.04 38.46 -10.00
CA GLU A 446 10.01 38.56 -8.90
C GLU A 446 9.41 38.30 -7.51
N ARG A 447 8.14 38.66 -7.29
CA ARG A 447 7.46 38.44 -5.99
C ARG A 447 7.21 36.97 -5.68
N MET A 448 6.98 36.15 -6.70
CA MET A 448 6.79 34.71 -6.52
C MET A 448 8.12 34.00 -6.23
N LYS A 449 9.23 34.53 -6.77
CA LYS A 449 10.58 34.02 -6.54
C LYS A 449 11.08 34.37 -5.14
N SER A 450 10.84 35.61 -4.68
CA SER A 450 11.23 36.04 -3.33
C SER A 450 10.48 35.32 -2.20
N SER A 451 9.24 34.86 -2.44
CA SER A 451 8.49 34.07 -1.45
C SER A 451 9.05 32.66 -1.31
N ILE A 452 9.51 32.06 -2.41
CA ILE A 452 10.10 30.71 -2.42
C ILE A 452 11.50 30.73 -1.80
N ASP A 453 12.28 31.81 -2.01
CA ASP A 453 13.61 31.94 -1.44
C ASP A 453 13.57 32.23 0.07
N ARG A 454 12.57 32.98 0.55
CA ARG A 454 12.41 33.29 2.00
C ARG A 454 11.97 32.08 2.83
N ASP A 455 11.10 31.23 2.29
CA ASP A 455 10.71 29.95 2.93
C ASP A 455 11.88 28.94 2.95
N LYS A 456 12.87 29.11 2.06
CA LYS A 456 14.06 28.27 1.95
C LYS A 456 15.16 28.67 2.95
N GLU A 457 15.24 29.96 3.30
CA GLU A 457 16.14 30.48 4.35
C GLU A 457 15.63 30.17 5.77
N GLU A 458 14.33 30.33 6.06
CA GLU A 458 13.76 30.03 7.40
C GLU A 458 13.84 28.53 7.77
N LEU A 459 13.90 27.63 6.77
CA LEU A 459 14.07 26.18 6.98
C LEU A 459 15.54 25.74 7.09
N MET A 460 16.50 26.57 6.65
CA MET A 460 17.93 26.25 6.80
C MET A 460 18.45 26.53 8.22
N GLU A 461 17.81 27.42 8.98
CA GLU A 461 18.23 27.72 10.36
C GLU A 461 17.79 26.67 11.39
N ALA A 462 16.85 25.77 11.06
CA ALA A 462 16.23 24.88 12.04
C ALA A 462 16.90 23.51 12.26
N GLU A 463 17.87 23.08 11.44
CA GLU A 463 18.48 21.74 11.60
C GLU A 463 19.99 21.73 11.29
N VAL A 464 20.78 22.34 12.17
CA VAL A 464 22.21 22.02 12.29
C VAL A 464 22.42 21.21 13.56
N ILE A 465 22.19 19.90 13.47
CA ILE A 465 22.71 18.96 14.49
C ILE A 465 24.20 18.79 14.18
N LYS A 466 25.06 19.46 14.97
CA LYS A 466 26.51 19.27 14.95
C LYS A 466 26.86 17.97 15.67
N ASP A 467 26.99 16.88 14.93
CA ASP A 467 27.67 15.68 15.42
C ASP A 467 29.15 15.70 15.01
N SER A 468 30.01 15.70 16.03
CA SER A 468 31.45 15.45 16.07
C SER A 468 32.40 16.37 15.24
N PRO A 469 33.49 16.90 15.85
CA PRO A 469 34.37 17.90 15.24
C PRO A 469 35.34 17.38 14.16
N ASP A 470 35.22 16.13 13.70
CA ASP A 470 36.21 15.48 12.82
C ASP A 470 35.64 15.01 11.47
N SER A 471 34.47 15.52 11.06
CA SER A 471 33.88 15.21 9.75
C SER A 471 34.25 16.26 8.69
N PRO A 472 34.78 15.87 7.51
CA PRO A 472 35.10 16.82 6.44
C PRO A 472 33.83 17.48 5.88
N GLU A 473 33.93 18.77 5.54
CA GLU A 473 32.81 19.56 5.01
C GLU A 473 32.28 19.00 3.67
N PRO A 474 30.95 18.93 3.48
CA PRO A 474 30.37 18.44 2.24
C PRO A 474 30.56 19.46 1.09
N PRO A 475 30.79 19.01 -0.16
CA PRO A 475 30.99 19.91 -1.29
C PRO A 475 29.70 20.69 -1.63
N ASN A 476 29.85 22.01 -1.77
CA ASN A 476 28.77 23.00 -1.97
C ASN A 476 28.02 22.93 -3.31
N LYS A 477 28.21 21.90 -4.13
CA LYS A 477 27.45 21.70 -5.39
C LYS A 477 27.24 20.21 -5.67
N LYS A 478 25.97 19.79 -5.71
CA LYS A 478 25.58 18.46 -6.20
C LYS A 478 25.94 18.33 -7.69
N PRO A 479 26.72 17.31 -8.10
CA PRO A 479 26.90 17.02 -9.51
C PRO A 479 25.60 16.43 -10.10
N HIS A 480 25.16 16.97 -11.22
CA HIS A 480 23.99 16.49 -11.97
C HIS A 480 24.39 15.25 -12.77
N ILE A 481 23.93 14.06 -12.35
CA ILE A 481 24.12 12.81 -13.10
C ILE A 481 22.75 12.36 -13.61
N ALA A 482 22.68 12.19 -14.93
CA ALA A 482 21.49 11.72 -15.65
C ALA A 482 21.18 10.28 -15.21
N VAL A 483 20.03 10.10 -14.57
CA VAL A 483 19.36 8.80 -14.54
C VAL A 483 18.93 8.54 -15.98
N GLU A 484 19.19 7.34 -16.50
CA GLU A 484 18.59 6.90 -17.76
C GLU A 484 17.08 7.08 -17.63
N ASP A 485 16.61 8.14 -18.28
CA ASP A 485 15.21 8.42 -18.47
C ASP A 485 14.61 7.18 -19.16
N VAL A 486 13.69 6.50 -18.46
CA VAL A 486 12.48 6.07 -19.16
C VAL A 486 11.99 7.34 -19.85
N ALA A 487 12.12 7.37 -21.18
CA ALA A 487 11.96 8.55 -22.03
C ALA A 487 10.98 9.53 -21.38
N PRO A 488 11.39 10.77 -21.06
CA PRO A 488 10.46 11.71 -20.48
C PRO A 488 9.37 11.85 -21.53
N ALA A 489 8.17 11.38 -21.19
CA ALA A 489 6.99 11.63 -21.99
C ALA A 489 7.05 13.12 -22.33
N GLU A 490 7.03 13.43 -23.63
CA GLU A 490 7.15 14.78 -24.17
C GLU A 490 6.50 15.75 -23.19
N LYS A 491 7.22 16.78 -22.73
CA LYS A 491 6.68 17.80 -21.82
C LYS A 491 5.38 18.31 -22.41
N SER A 492 4.27 17.68 -22.02
CA SER A 492 2.97 18.02 -22.53
C SER A 492 2.72 19.42 -22.02
N LYS A 493 2.42 20.35 -22.93
CA LYS A 493 2.07 21.74 -22.59
C LYS A 493 0.71 21.78 -21.87
N GLY A 494 0.61 21.13 -20.72
CA GLY A 494 -0.59 20.90 -19.94
C GLY A 494 -0.29 20.88 -18.43
N PRO A 495 -1.33 21.00 -17.59
CA PRO A 495 -1.19 21.00 -16.14
C PRO A 495 -0.58 19.68 -15.63
N MET A 496 0.30 19.78 -14.62
CA MET A 496 0.85 18.62 -13.93
C MET A 496 -0.24 17.92 -13.13
N SER A 497 -0.31 16.59 -13.21
CA SER A 497 -1.33 15.81 -12.49
C SER A 497 -1.12 15.85 -10.97
N LEU A 498 -2.20 15.75 -10.19
CA LEU A 498 -2.06 15.69 -8.71
C LEU A 498 -1.17 14.53 -8.26
N LEU A 499 -1.24 13.38 -8.96
CA LEU A 499 -0.36 12.25 -8.69
C LEU A 499 1.11 12.66 -8.83
N SER A 500 1.48 13.35 -9.92
CA SER A 500 2.85 13.80 -10.15
C SER A 500 3.31 14.81 -9.09
N LEU A 501 2.45 15.76 -8.71
CA LEU A 501 2.74 16.75 -7.66
C LEU A 501 2.99 16.06 -6.31
N TRP A 502 2.13 15.10 -5.95
CA TRP A 502 2.27 14.32 -4.74
C TRP A 502 3.54 13.47 -4.75
N SER A 503 3.77 12.69 -5.80
CA SER A 503 4.96 11.85 -5.96
C SER A 503 6.25 12.67 -5.88
N ASN A 504 6.32 13.82 -6.54
CA ASN A 504 7.48 14.71 -6.49
C ASN A 504 7.73 15.25 -5.08
N ARG A 505 6.66 15.66 -4.37
CA ARG A 505 6.75 16.13 -2.98
C ARG A 505 7.26 15.02 -2.05
N ILE A 506 6.72 13.81 -2.16
CA ILE A 506 7.13 12.67 -1.33
C ILE A 506 8.57 12.26 -1.64
N ASN A 507 8.95 12.17 -2.91
CA ASN A 507 10.33 11.86 -3.30
C ASN A 507 11.31 12.91 -2.79
N THR A 508 10.94 14.19 -2.86
CA THR A 508 11.76 15.29 -2.31
C THR A 508 11.89 15.15 -0.79
N ALA A 509 10.79 14.93 -0.06
CA ALA A 509 10.83 14.74 1.39
C ALA A 509 11.67 13.50 1.79
N ASN A 510 11.52 12.39 1.07
CA ASN A 510 12.29 11.17 1.32
C ASN A 510 13.78 11.36 1.02
N SER A 511 14.13 12.10 -0.05
CA SER A 511 15.52 12.42 -0.40
C SER A 511 16.22 13.31 0.63
N ARG A 512 15.46 14.05 1.46
CA ARG A 512 16.00 14.82 2.58
C ARG A 512 16.24 13.97 3.83
N LYS A 513 15.47 12.88 4.00
CA LYS A 513 15.57 11.98 5.14
C LYS A 513 16.64 10.90 5.01
N HIS A 514 17.13 10.65 3.79
CA HIS A 514 18.16 9.65 3.52
C HIS A 514 19.39 10.36 2.96
N GLN A 515 20.55 10.16 3.59
CA GLN A 515 21.81 10.51 2.92
C GLN A 515 21.90 9.72 1.62
N GLU A 516 22.25 10.39 0.52
CA GLU A 516 22.44 9.71 -0.76
C GLU A 516 23.47 8.59 -0.58
N PHE A 517 23.12 7.39 -1.05
CA PHE A 517 24.03 6.26 -1.01
C PHE A 517 25.24 6.59 -1.89
N ILE A 518 26.40 6.82 -1.26
CA ILE A 518 27.66 7.26 -1.89
C ILE A 518 28.04 6.36 -3.07
N GLY A 519 27.73 5.06 -3.00
CA GLY A 519 28.01 4.12 -4.09
C GLY A 519 27.25 4.40 -5.39
N ARG A 520 26.17 5.21 -5.39
CA ARG A 520 25.50 5.65 -6.63
C ARG A 520 26.36 6.61 -7.44
N LEU A 521 27.17 7.45 -6.81
CA LEU A 521 28.08 8.38 -7.51
C LEU A 521 29.18 7.64 -8.26
N ASN A 522 29.58 6.47 -7.76
CA ASN A 522 30.62 5.62 -8.34
C ASN A 522 30.04 4.38 -9.06
N SER A 523 28.72 4.36 -9.30
CA SER A 523 28.07 3.23 -9.93
C SER A 523 28.36 3.19 -11.43
N THR A 524 28.67 1.99 -11.93
CA THR A 524 28.73 1.72 -13.38
C THR A 524 27.48 0.91 -13.72
N ASN A 525 26.71 1.35 -14.72
CA ASN A 525 25.43 0.73 -15.11
C ASN A 525 24.44 0.50 -13.95
N ASN A 526 24.22 1.51 -13.10
CA ASN A 526 23.35 1.42 -11.91
C ASN A 526 23.73 0.31 -10.90
N LYS A 527 24.95 -0.25 -10.99
CA LYS A 527 25.50 -1.19 -10.03
C LYS A 527 26.68 -0.54 -9.31
N ALA A 528 26.60 -0.50 -7.99
CA ALA A 528 27.67 0.00 -7.13
C ALA A 528 28.39 -1.21 -6.49
N GLU A 529 29.69 -1.34 -6.71
CA GLU A 529 30.48 -2.34 -6.00
C GLU A 529 30.63 -1.93 -4.54
N LEU A 530 30.18 -2.80 -3.64
CA LEU A 530 30.38 -2.65 -2.20
C LEU A 530 31.72 -3.27 -1.79
N TYR A 531 32.35 -2.73 -0.75
CA TYR A 531 33.55 -3.30 -0.12
C TYR A 531 34.79 -3.39 -1.02
N GLN A 532 35.06 -2.35 -1.82
CA GLN A 532 36.26 -2.31 -2.69
C GLN A 532 37.57 -2.52 -1.91
N HIS A 533 37.65 -2.03 -0.67
CA HIS A 533 38.80 -2.20 0.23
C HIS A 533 39.06 -3.67 0.62
N LEU A 534 38.04 -4.54 0.62
CA LEU A 534 38.19 -5.96 0.91
C LEU A 534 38.76 -6.76 -0.28
N LYS A 535 38.78 -6.18 -1.49
CA LYS A 535 39.49 -6.76 -2.64
C LYS A 535 41.00 -6.48 -2.59
N GLU A 536 41.43 -5.39 -1.94
CA GLU A 536 42.84 -5.01 -1.85
C GLU A 536 43.62 -5.80 -0.79
N GLU A 537 42.97 -6.35 0.25
CA GLU A 537 43.62 -7.18 1.28
C GLU A 537 43.90 -8.64 0.85
N ASN A 538 43.39 -9.07 -0.31
CA ASN A 538 43.66 -10.41 -0.87
C ASN A 538 44.49 -10.37 -2.17
N GLY A 539 45.26 -9.28 -2.40
CA GLY A 539 46.18 -9.13 -3.52
C GLY A 539 47.61 -9.55 -3.20
#